data_AF-A0A914JC94-F1
#
_entry.id   AF-A0A914JC94-F1
#
_cell.length_a   1.000
_cell.length_b   1.000
_cell.length_c   1.000
_cell.angle_alpha   90.00
_cell.angle_beta   90.00
_cell.angle_gamma   90.00
#
_symmetry.space_group_name_H-M   'P 1'
#
loop_
_entity.id
_entity.type
_entity.pdbx_description
1 polymer ?
#
loop_
_entity_poly.entity_id
_entity_poly.type
_entity_poly.pdbx_seq_one_letter_code
_entity_poly.pdbx_strand_id
1 'polypeptide(L)'
;MKLVIIVLVFSAVESIKEIRTRSMPCCSETIGTAACQDMLAKHPVAFRERCRSNADFGIIQCCKTCGTNVGELGRELFAEGTRSKHCFDRHNRRFCNQFLQQIGMWAGNNKDHVSCNGESAPMAFRICRRTCGFCDPEIYDEESAALSCPQLNQTRLSFMAPVRRG
;
A
#
# COMPACT_ATOMS: atom_id res chain seq x y z
N MET A 1 21.25 36.10 -9.96
CA MET A 1 21.51 34.65 -9.78
C MET A 1 20.68 33.98 -8.69
N LYS A 2 20.33 34.64 -7.57
CA LYS A 2 19.48 34.03 -6.50
C LYS A 2 18.06 33.63 -6.97
N LEU A 3 17.45 34.41 -7.86
CA LEU A 3 16.08 34.18 -8.33
C LEU A 3 15.93 32.91 -9.19
N VAL A 4 16.94 32.60 -10.02
CA VAL A 4 16.94 31.42 -10.91
C VAL A 4 17.08 30.13 -10.12
N ILE A 5 17.89 30.13 -9.06
CA ILE A 5 18.06 28.96 -8.19
C ILE A 5 16.76 28.64 -7.46
N ILE A 6 16.03 29.66 -6.98
CA ILE A 6 14.74 29.47 -6.31
C ILE A 6 13.74 28.83 -7.26
N VAL A 7 13.59 29.33 -8.49
CA VAL A 7 12.65 28.77 -9.48
C VAL A 7 13.00 27.31 -9.82
N LEU A 8 14.29 26.98 -10.01
CA LEU A 8 14.72 25.60 -10.30
C LEU A 8 14.46 24.64 -9.13
N VAL A 9 14.64 25.09 -7.89
CA VAL A 9 14.35 24.28 -6.69
C VAL A 9 12.84 24.06 -6.53
N PHE A 10 12.01 25.09 -6.76
CA PHE A 10 10.54 24.94 -6.71
C PHE A 10 10.03 23.95 -7.77
N SER A 11 10.48 24.05 -9.03
CA SER A 11 10.07 23.11 -10.08
C SER A 11 10.52 21.66 -9.82
N ALA A 12 11.70 21.45 -9.22
CA ALA A 12 12.17 20.10 -8.87
C ALA A 12 11.40 19.47 -7.69
N VAL A 13 10.91 20.29 -6.75
CA VAL A 13 10.09 19.84 -5.62
C VAL A 13 8.68 19.43 -6.09
N GLU A 14 8.14 20.10 -7.11
CA GLU A 14 6.86 19.75 -7.74
C GLU A 14 6.91 18.36 -8.40
N SER A 15 7.98 18.03 -9.14
CA SER A 15 8.11 16.71 -9.80
C SER A 15 8.25 15.52 -8.84
N ILE A 16 8.74 15.71 -7.61
CA ILE A 16 8.87 14.61 -6.62
C ILE A 16 7.51 14.21 -6.03
N LYS A 17 6.56 15.16 -5.94
CA LYS A 17 5.17 14.88 -5.51
C LYS A 17 4.41 14.01 -6.51
N GLU A 18 4.82 13.99 -7.77
CA GLU A 18 4.12 13.26 -8.84
C GLU A 18 4.43 11.77 -8.86
N ILE A 19 5.54 11.35 -8.23
CA ILE A 19 6.00 9.94 -8.20
C ILE A 19 5.53 9.20 -6.94
N ARG A 20 5.19 9.94 -5.88
CA ARG A 20 4.63 9.36 -4.66
C ARG A 20 3.24 8.81 -4.92
N THR A 21 2.84 7.84 -4.12
CA THR A 21 1.50 7.32 -4.18
C THR A 21 0.48 8.38 -3.79
N ARG A 22 -0.66 8.36 -4.47
CA ARG A 22 -1.86 9.14 -4.11
C ARG A 22 -2.99 8.25 -3.62
N SER A 23 -2.70 6.96 -3.43
CA SER A 23 -3.71 5.98 -3.07
C SER A 23 -3.14 4.89 -2.16
N MET A 24 -4.00 4.33 -1.32
CA MET A 24 -3.64 3.20 -0.48
C MET A 24 -3.31 1.96 -1.33
N PRO A 25 -2.43 1.06 -0.85
CA PRO A 25 -2.14 -0.18 -1.56
C PRO A 25 -3.33 -1.15 -1.46
N CYS A 26 -3.49 -1.98 -2.47
CA CYS A 26 -4.54 -2.99 -2.44
C CYS A 26 -4.22 -4.18 -1.58
N CYS A 27 -5.28 -4.71 -0.98
CA CYS A 27 -5.26 -6.00 -0.34
C CYS A 27 -4.93 -7.11 -1.36
N SER A 28 -3.73 -7.67 -1.28
CA SER A 28 -3.25 -8.69 -2.22
C SER A 28 -3.17 -10.09 -1.62
N GLU A 29 -3.28 -10.23 -0.29
CA GLU A 29 -3.08 -11.49 0.44
C GLU A 29 -1.82 -12.25 0.00
N THR A 30 -0.68 -11.54 -0.04
CA THR A 30 0.54 -11.96 -0.75
C THR A 30 1.20 -13.27 -0.28
N ILE A 31 0.87 -13.77 0.92
CA ILE A 31 1.40 -15.06 1.40
C ILE A 31 0.45 -16.23 1.12
N GLY A 32 -0.74 -15.94 0.58
CA GLY A 32 -1.76 -16.92 0.21
C GLY A 32 -2.81 -17.19 1.30
N THR A 33 -4.07 -17.33 0.87
CA THR A 33 -5.23 -17.58 1.75
C THR A 33 -5.04 -18.79 2.65
N ALA A 34 -4.54 -19.91 2.09
CA ALA A 34 -4.34 -21.14 2.85
C ALA A 34 -3.34 -20.94 4.00
N ALA A 35 -2.25 -20.19 3.78
CA ALA A 35 -1.26 -19.90 4.81
C ALA A 35 -1.84 -19.00 5.91
N CYS A 36 -2.61 -17.98 5.53
CA CYS A 36 -3.30 -17.12 6.49
C CYS A 36 -4.32 -17.90 7.32
N GLN A 37 -5.10 -18.78 6.71
CA GLN A 37 -6.07 -19.64 7.40
C GLN A 37 -5.39 -20.62 8.35
N ASP A 38 -4.28 -21.23 7.95
CA ASP A 38 -3.50 -22.13 8.81
C ASP A 38 -2.95 -21.39 10.05
N MET A 39 -2.40 -20.18 9.86
CA MET A 39 -1.94 -19.36 10.99
C MET A 39 -3.10 -18.95 11.93
N LEU A 40 -4.27 -18.61 11.37
CA LEU A 40 -5.46 -18.29 12.16
C LEU A 40 -5.94 -19.51 12.97
N ALA A 41 -5.95 -20.70 12.36
CA ALA A 41 -6.37 -21.93 13.01
C ALA A 41 -5.42 -22.34 14.15
N LYS A 42 -4.11 -22.22 13.92
CA LYS A 42 -3.08 -22.59 14.92
C LYS A 42 -2.98 -21.61 16.07
N HIS A 43 -3.01 -20.30 15.78
CA HIS A 43 -2.74 -19.25 16.78
C HIS A 43 -3.72 -18.07 16.63
N PRO A 44 -5.01 -18.23 16.95
CA PRO A 44 -6.05 -17.27 16.62
C PRO A 44 -5.86 -15.90 17.30
N VAL A 45 -5.42 -15.88 18.56
CA VAL A 45 -5.19 -14.63 19.31
C VAL A 45 -4.02 -13.85 18.71
N ALA A 46 -2.87 -14.51 18.52
CA ALA A 46 -1.68 -13.88 17.95
C ALA A 46 -1.91 -13.44 16.50
N PHE A 47 -2.67 -14.20 15.71
CA PHE A 47 -3.06 -13.83 14.36
C PHE A 47 -3.88 -12.52 14.35
N ARG A 48 -4.93 -12.44 15.16
CA ARG A 48 -5.78 -11.24 15.26
C ARG A 48 -5.01 -10.02 15.76
N GLU A 49 -4.09 -10.22 16.70
CA GLU A 49 -3.22 -9.14 17.16
C GLU A 49 -2.34 -8.61 16.03
N ARG A 50 -1.76 -9.50 15.20
CA ARG A 50 -0.97 -9.09 14.03
C ARG A 50 -1.81 -8.39 12.97
N CYS A 51 -3.08 -8.78 12.78
CA CYS A 51 -3.98 -8.09 11.86
C CYS A 51 -4.16 -6.61 12.20
N ARG A 52 -4.10 -6.24 13.50
CA ARG A 52 -4.31 -4.87 13.98
C ARG A 52 -3.02 -4.09 14.18
N SER A 53 -1.95 -4.75 14.59
CA SER A 53 -0.70 -4.10 14.99
C SER A 53 0.41 -4.15 13.95
N ASN A 54 0.26 -4.93 12.87
CA ASN A 54 1.29 -5.07 11.84
C ASN A 54 0.77 -4.63 10.47
N ALA A 55 1.25 -3.47 10.01
CA ALA A 55 0.85 -2.88 8.74
C ALA A 55 1.06 -3.82 7.53
N ASP A 56 2.21 -4.49 7.43
CA ASP A 56 2.45 -5.44 6.33
C ASP A 56 1.45 -6.61 6.39
N PHE A 57 1.17 -7.10 7.60
CA PHE A 57 0.32 -8.27 7.80
C PHE A 57 -1.15 -7.96 7.50
N GLY A 58 -1.71 -6.95 8.17
CA GLY A 58 -3.13 -6.58 8.08
C GLY A 58 -3.52 -5.90 6.78
N ILE A 59 -2.62 -5.15 6.13
CA ILE A 59 -2.94 -4.42 4.88
C ILE A 59 -2.59 -5.25 3.63
N ILE A 60 -1.50 -6.04 3.66
CA ILE A 60 -0.98 -6.69 2.44
C ILE A 60 -0.98 -8.22 2.51
N GLN A 61 -0.47 -8.82 3.58
CA GLN A 61 -0.16 -10.27 3.59
C GLN A 61 -1.38 -11.14 3.85
N CYS A 62 -2.22 -10.79 4.82
CA CYS A 62 -3.40 -11.58 5.22
C CYS A 62 -4.68 -10.74 5.31
N CYS A 63 -4.72 -9.59 4.63
CA CYS A 63 -5.82 -8.63 4.71
C CYS A 63 -7.22 -9.22 4.50
N LYS A 64 -7.42 -10.17 3.56
CA LYS A 64 -8.73 -10.82 3.34
C LYS A 64 -9.09 -11.71 4.51
N THR A 65 -8.17 -12.58 4.93
CA THR A 65 -8.36 -13.49 6.08
C THR A 65 -8.52 -12.73 7.40
N CYS A 66 -7.84 -11.60 7.58
CA CYS A 66 -8.04 -10.70 8.71
C CYS A 66 -9.43 -10.03 8.71
N GLY A 67 -10.13 -10.00 7.57
CA GLY A 67 -11.36 -9.22 7.39
C GLY A 67 -11.11 -7.72 7.51
N THR A 68 -9.90 -7.26 7.16
CA THR A 68 -9.46 -5.89 7.40
C THR A 68 -10.08 -4.93 6.39
N ASN A 69 -10.72 -3.87 6.88
CA ASN A 69 -10.94 -2.66 6.09
C ASN A 69 -9.61 -1.89 5.98
N VAL A 70 -8.97 -1.93 4.81
CA VAL A 70 -7.64 -1.33 4.60
C VAL A 70 -7.65 0.19 4.81
N GLY A 71 -8.73 0.88 4.43
CA GLY A 71 -8.86 2.32 4.66
C GLY A 71 -8.92 2.64 6.14
N GLU A 72 -9.76 1.92 6.89
CA GLU A 72 -9.89 2.12 8.34
C GLU A 72 -8.59 1.79 9.09
N LEU A 73 -8.01 0.61 8.84
CA LEU A 73 -6.77 0.20 9.50
C LEU A 73 -5.60 1.12 9.11
N GLY A 74 -5.53 1.55 7.85
CA GLY A 74 -4.52 2.49 7.39
C GLY A 74 -4.59 3.83 8.11
N ARG A 75 -5.79 4.41 8.26
CA ARG A 75 -5.99 5.64 9.04
C ARG A 75 -5.55 5.48 10.49
N GLU A 76 -5.85 4.35 11.12
CA GLU A 76 -5.42 4.07 12.49
C GLU A 76 -3.89 3.96 12.60
N LEU A 77 -3.28 3.12 11.77
CA LEU A 77 -1.84 2.85 11.81
C LEU A 77 -1.00 4.07 11.43
N PHE A 78 -1.52 4.94 10.55
CA PHE A 78 -0.82 6.12 10.02
C PHE A 78 -1.39 7.45 10.52
N ALA A 79 -2.17 7.46 11.61
CA ALA A 79 -2.73 8.68 12.19
C ALA A 79 -1.68 9.75 12.51
N GLU A 80 -0.47 9.34 12.89
CA GLU A 80 0.66 10.24 13.17
C GLU A 80 1.50 10.60 11.92
N GLY A 81 1.05 10.16 10.74
CA GLY A 81 1.72 10.36 9.47
C GLY A 81 3.14 9.76 9.46
N THR A 82 4.11 10.59 9.06
CA THR A 82 5.53 10.20 9.01
C THR A 82 6.17 9.89 10.38
N ARG A 83 5.49 10.24 11.48
CA ARG A 83 5.95 9.93 12.85
C ARG A 83 5.46 8.58 13.36
N SER A 84 4.48 7.97 12.68
CA SER A 84 3.98 6.64 13.04
C SER A 84 5.13 5.62 13.08
N LYS A 85 5.12 4.73 14.09
CA LYS A 85 6.02 3.58 14.16
C LYS A 85 5.89 2.63 12.96
N HIS A 86 4.78 2.71 12.23
CA HIS A 86 4.54 1.96 11.01
C HIS A 86 5.09 2.66 9.77
N CYS A 87 5.51 3.93 9.86
CA CYS A 87 6.04 4.67 8.71
C CYS A 87 7.56 4.53 8.55
N PHE A 88 8.00 3.43 7.94
CA PHE A 88 9.41 3.21 7.65
C PHE A 88 9.62 2.48 6.32
N ASP A 89 10.77 2.72 5.70
CA ASP A 89 11.26 1.92 4.58
C ASP A 89 12.00 0.70 5.12
N ARG A 90 11.75 -0.47 4.53
CA ARG A 90 12.49 -1.71 4.87
C ARG A 90 13.93 -1.65 4.36
N HIS A 91 14.15 -0.92 3.27
CA HIS A 91 15.47 -0.69 2.69
C HIS A 91 15.98 0.73 2.99
N ASN A 92 17.28 0.92 2.81
CA ASN A 92 17.91 2.21 3.04
C ASN A 92 17.42 3.30 2.05
N ARG A 93 17.63 4.56 2.43
CA ARG A 93 17.21 5.73 1.64
C ARG A 93 17.75 5.72 0.20
N ARG A 94 18.98 5.25 -0.03
CA ARG A 94 19.56 5.19 -1.38
C ARG A 94 18.78 4.23 -2.27
N PHE A 95 18.49 3.03 -1.76
CA PHE A 95 17.70 2.03 -2.47
C PHE A 95 16.31 2.57 -2.81
N CYS A 96 15.61 3.13 -1.81
CA CYS A 96 14.24 3.61 -2.03
C CYS A 96 14.16 4.85 -2.93
N ASN A 97 15.17 5.73 -2.89
CA ASN A 97 15.25 6.83 -3.85
C ASN A 97 15.50 6.34 -5.28
N GLN A 98 16.34 5.31 -5.46
CA GLN A 98 16.57 4.71 -6.78
C GLN A 98 15.30 4.00 -7.31
N PHE A 99 14.58 3.31 -6.42
CA PHE A 99 13.27 2.73 -6.71
C PHE A 99 12.27 3.79 -7.15
N LEU A 100 12.15 4.88 -6.38
CA LEU A 100 11.24 5.99 -6.70
C LEU A 100 11.61 6.63 -8.04
N GLN A 101 12.89 6.91 -8.27
CA GLN A 101 13.38 7.58 -9.48
C GLN A 101 13.48 6.66 -10.71
N GLN A 102 13.15 5.35 -10.57
CA GLN A 102 13.26 4.36 -11.65
C GLN A 102 14.66 4.34 -12.29
N ILE A 103 15.71 4.43 -11.47
CA ILE A 103 17.11 4.47 -11.93
C ILE A 103 17.88 3.21 -11.54
N GLY A 104 18.97 2.93 -12.24
CA GLY A 104 19.84 1.76 -11.96
C GLY A 104 19.15 0.45 -12.33
N MET A 105 19.04 -0.50 -11.40
CA MET A 105 18.35 -1.79 -11.66
C MET A 105 16.85 -1.64 -11.94
N TRP A 106 16.28 -0.49 -11.57
CA TRP A 106 14.88 -0.12 -11.83
C TRP A 106 14.72 0.65 -13.14
N ALA A 107 15.82 1.05 -13.79
CA ALA A 107 15.79 1.67 -15.11
C ALA A 107 15.60 0.57 -16.17
N GLY A 108 14.36 0.32 -16.58
CA GLY A 108 14.06 -0.70 -17.59
C GLY A 108 12.96 -0.27 -18.54
N ASN A 109 13.10 -0.61 -19.82
CA ASN A 109 12.14 -0.33 -20.92
C ASN A 109 10.98 -1.36 -20.98
N ASN A 110 10.53 -1.92 -19.85
CA ASN A 110 9.69 -3.11 -19.80
C ASN A 110 8.28 -2.84 -19.28
N LYS A 111 7.30 -3.58 -19.81
CA LYS A 111 5.85 -3.47 -19.57
C LYS A 111 5.40 -3.64 -18.11
N ASP A 112 6.31 -4.00 -17.19
CA ASP A 112 6.03 -4.27 -15.78
C ASP A 112 6.85 -3.33 -14.87
N HIS A 113 6.64 -2.01 -15.03
CA HIS A 113 7.30 -1.00 -14.20
C HIS A 113 6.82 -1.11 -12.74
N VAL A 114 7.70 -1.56 -11.84
CA VAL A 114 7.43 -1.56 -10.40
C VAL A 114 7.53 -0.13 -9.88
N SER A 115 6.41 0.42 -9.43
CA SER A 115 6.31 1.80 -8.96
C SER A 115 5.60 1.88 -7.60
N CYS A 116 5.52 3.09 -7.04
CA CYS A 116 4.72 3.34 -5.84
C CYS A 116 3.21 3.25 -6.09
N ASN A 117 2.75 3.13 -7.33
CA ASN A 117 1.35 3.17 -7.72
C ASN A 117 0.92 1.85 -8.41
N GLY A 118 -0.40 1.71 -8.63
CA GLY A 118 -0.98 0.62 -9.41
C GLY A 118 -0.79 -0.77 -8.79
N GLU A 119 -0.66 -1.80 -9.63
CA GLU A 119 -0.56 -3.20 -9.21
C GLU A 119 0.69 -3.51 -8.36
N SER A 120 1.75 -2.70 -8.52
CA SER A 120 2.98 -2.81 -7.73
C SER A 120 2.90 -2.15 -6.35
N ALA A 121 1.84 -1.39 -6.05
CA ALA A 121 1.69 -0.67 -4.78
C ALA A 121 1.82 -1.59 -3.54
N PRO A 122 1.27 -2.83 -3.50
CA PRO A 122 1.48 -3.75 -2.38
C PRO A 122 2.95 -4.09 -2.12
N MET A 123 3.75 -4.22 -3.17
CA MET A 123 5.18 -4.49 -3.07
C MET A 123 5.93 -3.24 -2.62
N ALA A 124 5.63 -2.10 -3.23
CA ALA A 124 6.21 -0.80 -2.87
C ALA A 124 5.93 -0.44 -1.40
N PHE A 125 4.72 -0.72 -0.90
CA PHE A 125 4.34 -0.54 0.50
C PHE A 125 5.20 -1.35 1.46
N ARG A 126 5.61 -2.56 1.09
CA ARG A 126 6.44 -3.44 1.93
C ARG A 126 7.92 -3.07 1.93
N ILE A 127 8.39 -2.42 0.87
CA ILE A 127 9.82 -2.14 0.62
C ILE A 127 10.17 -0.70 0.98
N CYS A 128 9.41 0.27 0.45
CA CYS A 128 9.70 1.69 0.49
C CYS A 128 8.47 2.50 0.94
N ARG A 129 7.78 2.03 1.99
CA ARG A 129 6.53 2.61 2.50
C ARG A 129 6.58 4.12 2.66
N ARG A 130 7.61 4.62 3.36
CA ARG A 130 7.78 6.03 3.70
C ARG A 130 8.19 6.82 2.47
N THR A 131 9.15 6.33 1.70
CA THR A 131 9.62 7.02 0.49
C THR A 131 8.51 7.15 -0.56
N CYS A 132 7.67 6.12 -0.71
CA CYS A 132 6.52 6.12 -1.61
C CYS A 132 5.35 6.98 -1.11
N GLY A 133 5.33 7.42 0.15
CA GLY A 133 4.27 8.28 0.68
C GLY A 133 3.06 7.53 1.25
N PHE A 134 3.13 6.22 1.46
CA PHE A 134 2.03 5.43 2.01
C PHE A 134 1.71 5.70 3.49
N CYS A 135 2.43 6.61 4.13
CA CYS A 135 2.18 6.99 5.51
C CYS A 135 1.23 8.17 5.64
N ASP A 136 0.72 8.69 4.53
CA ASP A 136 -0.22 9.80 4.54
C ASP A 136 -1.63 9.26 4.89
N PRO A 137 -2.24 9.64 6.01
CA PRO A 137 -3.56 9.13 6.38
C PRO A 137 -4.66 9.51 5.37
N GLU A 138 -4.49 10.59 4.60
CA GLU A 138 -5.49 11.07 3.63
C GLU A 138 -5.70 10.08 2.47
N ILE A 139 -4.68 9.29 2.11
CA ILE A 139 -4.80 8.30 1.01
C ILE A 139 -5.65 7.08 1.40
N TYR A 140 -6.06 6.97 2.67
CA TYR A 140 -6.85 5.88 3.21
C TYR A 140 -8.34 6.23 3.37
N ASP A 141 -8.77 7.40 2.92
CA ASP A 141 -10.18 7.79 2.90
C ASP A 141 -11.03 6.95 1.93
N GLU A 142 -12.34 6.85 2.19
CA GLU A 142 -13.22 5.91 1.47
C GLU A 142 -13.27 6.15 -0.04
N GLU A 143 -13.09 7.40 -0.47
CA GLU A 143 -13.02 7.77 -1.89
C GLU A 143 -11.74 7.23 -2.56
N SER A 144 -10.61 7.32 -1.84
CA SER A 144 -9.31 6.78 -2.23
C SER A 144 -9.31 5.24 -2.27
N ALA A 145 -10.12 4.59 -1.44
CA ALA A 145 -10.25 3.15 -1.34
C ALA A 145 -10.95 2.49 -2.55
N ALA A 146 -11.97 3.14 -3.11
CA ALA A 146 -12.71 2.63 -4.26
C ALA A 146 -11.93 2.77 -5.59
N LEU A 147 -11.08 3.81 -5.70
CA LEU A 147 -10.25 4.09 -6.87
C LEU A 147 -8.97 3.25 -6.92
N SER A 148 -8.42 2.87 -5.77
CA SER A 148 -7.17 2.11 -5.70
C SER A 148 -7.33 0.64 -6.07
N CYS A 149 -8.48 0.03 -5.74
CA CYS A 149 -8.64 -1.42 -5.76
C CYS A 149 -9.89 -1.88 -6.54
N PRO A 150 -9.79 -2.05 -7.87
CA PRO A 150 -10.92 -2.50 -8.69
C PRO A 150 -11.46 -3.88 -8.30
N GLN A 151 -10.71 -4.67 -7.53
CA GLN A 151 -11.17 -5.97 -7.01
C GLN A 151 -12.23 -5.89 -5.91
N LEU A 152 -12.47 -4.73 -5.28
CA LEU A 152 -13.57 -4.56 -4.31
C LEU A 152 -14.95 -4.67 -4.98
N ASN A 153 -15.05 -4.43 -6.29
CA ASN A 153 -16.30 -4.57 -7.05
C ASN A 153 -16.64 -6.00 -7.47
N GLN A 154 -15.69 -6.93 -7.48
CA GLN A 154 -15.96 -8.31 -7.92
C GLN A 154 -16.62 -9.16 -6.83
N THR A 155 -16.46 -8.82 -5.55
CA THR A 155 -17.09 -9.59 -4.45
C THR A 155 -18.58 -9.30 -4.29
N ARG A 156 -19.11 -8.17 -4.80
CA ARG A 156 -20.57 -7.93 -4.82
C ARG A 156 -21.32 -8.71 -5.90
N LEU A 157 -20.66 -9.07 -7.01
CA LEU A 157 -21.30 -9.80 -8.11
C LEU A 157 -21.28 -11.33 -7.93
N SER A 158 -20.43 -11.88 -7.05
CA SER A 158 -20.41 -13.32 -6.77
C SER A 158 -21.36 -13.76 -5.65
N PHE A 159 -21.90 -12.84 -4.86
CA PHE A 159 -22.83 -13.13 -3.75
C PHE A 159 -24.31 -12.88 -4.07
N MET A 160 -24.63 -12.41 -5.28
CA MET A 160 -26.00 -12.38 -5.82
C MET A 160 -26.22 -13.53 -6.82
N ALA A 161 -25.85 -14.76 -6.45
CA ALA A 161 -26.44 -15.92 -7.11
C ALA A 161 -27.86 -16.11 -6.53
N PRO A 162 -28.93 -16.11 -7.35
CA PRO A 162 -30.27 -16.36 -6.85
C PRO A 162 -30.34 -17.79 -6.29
N VAL A 163 -30.75 -17.93 -5.03
CA VAL A 163 -31.25 -19.18 -4.47
C VAL A 163 -32.44 -19.60 -5.33
N ARG A 164 -32.24 -20.55 -6.25
CA ARG A 164 -33.35 -21.24 -6.89
C ARG A 164 -34.06 -22.06 -5.82
N ARG A 165 -35.26 -21.62 -5.43
CA ARG A 165 -36.27 -22.52 -4.89
C ARG A 165 -36.91 -23.22 -6.09
N GLY A 166 -36.91 -24.54 -6.06
CA GLY A 166 -37.51 -25.44 -7.05
C GLY A 166 -37.12 -26.85 -6.69
#